data_AF-A0A9X3QH59-F1
#
_entry.id   AF-A0A9X3QH59-F1
#
_cell.length_a   1.000
_cell.length_b   1.000
_cell.length_c   1.000
_cell.angle_alpha   90.00
_cell.angle_beta   90.00
_cell.angle_gamma   90.00
#
_symmetry.space_group_name_H-M   'P 1'
#
loop_
_entity.id
_entity.type
_entity.pdbx_description
1 polymer ?
#
loop_
_entity_poly.entity_id
_entity_poly.type
_entity_poly.pdbx_seq_one_letter_code
_entity_poly.pdbx_strand_id
1 'polypeptide(L)' 'MDICIGGILDGQKIENHNDVFKIEEHYSDNSSQYVKQHFHLFGKIFTFWVCEDIDLQQAIRKAERILANKKETL' A
#
# COMPACT_ATOMS: atom_id res chain seq x y z
N MET A 1 -2.50 -2.15 -8.44
CA MET A 1 -2.94 -0.79 -8.10
C MET A 1 -1.74 -0.08 -7.51
N ASP A 2 -1.53 1.17 -7.88
CA ASP A 2 -0.37 1.93 -7.43
C ASP A 2 -0.62 2.61 -6.08
N ILE A 3 -1.41 2.01 -5.19
CA ILE A 3 -1.78 2.62 -3.90
C ILE A 3 -0.88 2.04 -2.80
N CYS A 4 -0.38 2.91 -1.93
CA CYS A 4 0.43 2.56 -0.78
C CYS A 4 -0.44 2.17 0.44
N ILE A 5 0.03 1.18 1.19
CA ILE A 5 -0.59 0.68 2.41
C ILE A 5 0.47 0.72 3.52
N GLY A 6 0.17 1.45 4.59
CA GLY A 6 1.08 1.69 5.72
C GLY A 6 2.12 2.77 5.46
N GLY A 7 2.89 3.09 6.49
CA GLY A 7 3.98 4.07 6.45
C GLY A 7 3.55 5.49 6.10
N ILE A 8 4.52 6.32 5.69
CA ILE A 8 4.36 7.74 5.37
C ILE A 8 3.33 8.00 4.26
N LEU A 9 3.26 7.12 3.26
CA LEU A 9 2.42 7.29 2.07
C LEU A 9 1.07 6.54 2.13
N ASP A 10 0.63 6.08 3.30
CA ASP A 10 -0.62 5.31 3.43
C ASP A 10 -1.82 5.93 2.68
N GLY A 11 -2.44 5.15 1.80
CA GLY A 11 -3.57 5.57 0.96
C GLY A 11 -3.20 6.39 -0.29
N GLN A 12 -1.96 6.81 -0.45
CA GLN A 12 -1.53 7.61 -1.62
C GLN A 12 -1.23 6.74 -2.84
N LYS A 13 -1.47 7.30 -4.04
CA LYS A 13 -1.13 6.66 -5.31
C LYS A 13 0.30 7.06 -5.74
N ILE A 14 1.16 6.09 -6.01
CA ILE A 14 2.54 6.27 -6.45
C ILE A 14 2.81 5.42 -7.70
N GLU A 15 3.00 6.08 -8.83
CA GLU A 15 3.46 5.43 -10.05
C GLU A 15 4.97 5.23 -9.95
N ASN A 16 5.37 3.97 -9.73
CA ASN A 16 6.77 3.59 -9.63
C ASN A 16 7.00 2.26 -10.36
N HIS A 17 8.03 2.24 -11.20
CA HIS A 17 8.39 1.10 -12.04
C HIS A 17 9.39 0.15 -11.37
N ASN A 18 9.92 0.52 -10.20
CA ASN A 18 10.82 -0.32 -9.43
C ASN A 18 10.05 -1.46 -8.72
N ASP A 19 10.79 -2.38 -8.10
CA ASP A 19 10.21 -3.47 -7.29
C ASP A 19 10.06 -3.08 -5.80
N VAL A 20 10.87 -2.12 -5.37
CA VAL A 20 10.97 -1.60 -4.01
C VAL A 20 11.29 -0.11 -4.08
N PHE A 21 10.79 0.66 -3.12
CA PHE A 21 11.25 2.04 -2.92
C PHE A 21 11.19 2.45 -1.46
N LYS A 22 12.01 3.44 -1.10
CA LYS A 22 12.07 4.04 0.24
C LYS A 22 11.75 5.52 0.15
N ILE A 23 11.02 6.02 1.14
CA ILE A 23 10.78 7.45 1.34
C ILE A 23 11.29 7.82 2.72
N GLU A 24 11.92 8.99 2.80
CA GLU A 24 12.47 9.56 4.03
C GLU A 24 11.79 10.91 4.28
N GLU A 25 11.43 11.18 5.53
CA GLU A 25 10.87 12.47 5.91
C GLU A 25 12.01 13.47 6.12
N HIS A 26 11.97 14.62 5.45
CA HIS A 26 13.13 15.54 5.40
C HIS A 26 13.54 16.11 6.78
N TYR A 27 12.62 16.12 7.75
CA TYR A 27 12.81 16.72 9.08
C TYR A 27 12.82 15.70 10.22
N SER A 28 12.90 14.40 9.92
CA SER A 28 12.96 13.35 10.94
C SER A 28 13.78 12.15 10.44
N ASP A 29 14.21 11.29 11.35
CA ASP A 29 14.84 10.00 10.97
C ASP A 29 13.77 8.96 10.53
N ASN A 30 12.51 9.38 10.36
CA ASN A 30 11.46 8.47 9.91
C ASN A 30 11.61 8.18 8.43
N SER A 31 11.51 6.90 8.12
CA SER A 31 11.44 6.43 6.75
C SER A 31 10.45 5.28 6.63
N SER A 32 9.99 5.04 5.41
CA SER A 32 9.14 3.89 5.10
C SER A 32 9.63 3.24 3.82
N GLN A 33 9.87 1.94 3.87
CA GLN A 33 10.21 1.12 2.71
C GLN A 33 8.98 0.36 2.25
N TYR A 34 8.76 0.34 0.95
CA TYR A 34 7.60 -0.26 0.31
C TYR A 34 8.03 -1.32 -0.70
N VAL A 35 7.27 -2.42 -0.71
CA VAL A 35 7.42 -3.52 -1.68
C VAL A 35 6.09 -3.79 -2.36
N LYS A 36 6.12 -4.27 -3.62
CA LYS A 36 4.91 -4.74 -4.29
C LYS A 36 4.42 -6.04 -3.66
N GLN A 37 3.20 -6.03 -3.13
CA GLN A 37 2.54 -7.24 -2.65
C GLN A 37 1.23 -7.50 -3.41
N HIS A 38 0.91 -8.78 -3.57
CA HIS A 38 -0.24 -9.27 -4.29
C HIS A 38 -1.22 -9.93 -3.32
N PHE A 39 -2.48 -9.49 -3.35
CA PHE A 39 -3.53 -9.99 -2.49
C PHE A 39 -4.63 -10.64 -3.32
N HIS A 40 -5.06 -11.82 -2.90
CA HIS A 40 -6.21 -12.52 -3.46
C HIS A 40 -7.45 -12.11 -2.66
N LEU A 41 -8.17 -11.08 -3.12
CA LEU A 41 -9.34 -10.54 -2.45
C LEU A 41 -10.56 -10.62 -3.37
N PHE A 42 -11.71 -11.05 -2.84
CA PHE A 42 -12.97 -11.12 -3.59
C PHE A 42 -12.86 -11.88 -4.93
N GLY A 43 -12.04 -12.93 -4.99
CA GLY A 43 -11.83 -13.72 -6.21
C GLY A 43 -10.99 -13.03 -7.30
N LYS A 44 -10.31 -11.92 -6.99
CA LYS A 44 -9.42 -11.18 -7.91
C LYS A 44 -8.06 -10.94 -7.25
N ILE A 45 -7.04 -10.74 -8.08
CA ILE A 45 -5.70 -10.36 -7.61
C ILE A 45 -5.58 -8.84 -7.66
N PHE A 46 -5.20 -8.25 -6.53
CA PHE A 46 -4.90 -6.84 -6.40
C PHE A 46 -3.46 -6.65 -5.94
N THR A 47 -2.71 -5.85 -6.68
CA THR A 47 -1.36 -5.43 -6.29
C THR A 47 -1.44 -4.11 -5.52
N PHE A 48 -0.65 -3.97 -4.46
CA PHE A 48 -0.45 -2.73 -3.71
C PHE A 48 1.02 -2.53 -3.38
N TRP A 49 1.38 -1.28 -3.08
CA TRP A 49 2.65 -0.97 -2.42
C TRP A 49 2.45 -1.11 -0.92
N VAL A 50 3.17 -2.01 -0.26
CA VAL A 50 2.97 -2.30 1.16
C VAL A 50 4.23 -1.92 1.92
N CYS A 51 4.05 -1.11 2.96
CA CYS A 51 5.13 -0.74 3.87
C CYS A 51 5.62 -2.01 4.59
N GLU A 52 6.93 -2.21 4.68
CA GLU A 52 7.49 -3.38 5.35
C GLU A 52 7.25 -3.37 6.88
N ASP A 53 6.96 -2.20 7.46
CA ASP A 53 6.73 -2.03 8.91
C ASP A 53 5.34 -2.47 9.38
N ILE A 54 4.44 -2.87 8.46
CA ILE A 54 3.11 -3.35 8.82
C ILE A 54 2.97 -4.85 8.62
N ASP A 55 2.22 -5.51 9.51
CA ASP A 55 1.94 -6.94 9.36
C ASP A 55 0.92 -7.23 8.26
N LEU A 56 0.89 -8.49 7.83
CA LEU A 56 0.02 -8.97 6.77
C LEU A 56 -1.48 -8.75 7.07
N GLN A 57 -1.92 -8.92 8.32
CA GLN A 57 -3.33 -8.74 8.66
C GLN A 57 -3.75 -7.27 8.64
N GLN A 58 -2.86 -6.36 9.03
CA GLN A 58 -3.07 -4.92 8.85
C GLN A 58 -3.13 -4.57 7.37
N ALA A 59 -2.23 -5.12 6.55
CA ALA A 59 -2.20 -4.88 5.12
C ALA A 59 -3.49 -5.35 4.42
N ILE A 60 -3.95 -6.58 4.73
CA ILE A 60 -5.20 -7.14 4.20
C ILE A 60 -6.40 -6.25 4.55
N ARG A 61 -6.58 -5.88 5.83
CA ARG A 61 -7.70 -5.06 6.28
C ARG A 61 -7.74 -3.70 5.57
N LYS A 62 -6.57 -3.08 5.36
CA LYS A 62 -6.47 -1.81 4.62
C LYS A 62 -6.79 -2.00 3.14
N ALA A 63 -6.27 -3.05 2.51
CA ALA A 63 -6.57 -3.37 1.12
C ALA A 63 -8.08 -3.58 0.90
N GLU A 64 -8.73 -4.35 1.76
CA GLU A 64 -10.19 -4.55 1.72
C GLU A 64 -10.96 -3.22 1.85
N ARG A 65 -10.55 -2.34 2.78
CA ARG A 65 -11.18 -1.02 2.96
C ARG A 65 -11.01 -0.12 1.73
N ILE A 66 -9.82 -0.09 1.13
CA ILE A 66 -9.57 0.68 -0.10
C ILE A 66 -10.47 0.19 -1.24
N LEU A 67 -10.63 -1.12 -1.37
CA LEU A 67 -11.47 -1.73 -2.40
C LEU A 67 -12.97 -1.52 -2.15
N ALA A 68 -13.41 -1.53 -0.89
CA ALA A 68 -14.79 -1.24 -0.51
C ALA A 68 -15.17 0.19 -0.91
N ASN A 69 -14.34 1.17 -0.52
CA ASN A 69 -14.58 2.58 -0.85
C ASN A 69 -14.66 2.82 -2.38
N LYS A 70 -13.85 2.12 -3.17
CA LYS A 70 -13.90 2.22 -4.64
C LYS A 70 -15.19 1.66 -5.26
N LYS A 71 -15.82 0.65 -4.64
CA LYS A 71 -17.10 0.13 -5.11
C LYS A 71 -18.25 1.11 -4.87
N GLU A 72 -18.15 1.96 -3.86
CA GLU A 72 -19.16 2.98 -3.54
C GLU A 72 -19.05 4.22 -4.45
N THR A 73 -17.94 4.38 -5.17
CA THR A 73 -17.70 5.53 -6.07
C THR A 73 -17.90 5.19 -7.56
N LEU A 74 -18.34 3.96 -7.88
CA LEU A 74 -18.65 3.48 -9.23
C LEU A 74 -20.17 3.35 -9.40
#